data_AF-A0A4Y2RAZ6-F1
#
_entry.id   AF-A0A4Y2RAZ6-F1
#
_cell.length_a   1.000
_cell.length_b   1.000
_cell.length_c   1.000
_cell.angle_alpha   90.00
_cell.angle_beta   90.00
_cell.angle_gamma   90.00
#
_symmetry.space_group_name_H-M   'P 1'
#
loop_
_entity.id
_entity.type
_entity.pdbx_description
1 polymer ?
#
loop_
_entity_poly.entity_id
_entity_poly.type
_entity_poly.pdbx_seq_one_letter_code
_entity_poly.pdbx_strand_id
1 'polypeptide(L)'
;MYVCIFVCFITKAVHVEFASDLTTETFLAFFKPFVGPTGKLIELGSDCGTNFVGAKHILKLWCSEAIRWCLDNEGVIWKMNVPSSPHFGGLWEAAVKSMSIIRGE
;
A
#
# COMPACT_ATOMS: atom_id res chain seq x y z
N MET A 1 -8.78 12.84 10.11
CA MET A 1 -7.79 13.15 9.05
C MET A 1 -6.74 12.06 9.12
N TYR A 2 -6.64 11.27 8.06
CA TYR A 2 -5.73 10.12 7.98
C TYR A 2 -4.63 10.40 6.98
N VAL A 3 -3.60 9.55 6.98
CA VAL A 3 -2.50 9.64 6.04
C VAL A 3 -2.27 8.26 5.44
N CYS A 4 -2.12 8.20 4.13
CA CYS A 4 -1.64 7.02 3.42
C CYS A 4 -0.13 7.16 3.21
N ILE A 5 0.63 6.15 3.62
CA ILE A 5 2.09 6.16 3.53
C ILE A 5 2.54 4.98 2.68
N PHE A 6 3.29 5.27 1.62
CA PHE A 6 3.94 4.27 0.78
C PHE A 6 5.46 4.35 1.00
N VAL A 7 6.09 3.22 1.30
CA VAL A 7 7.54 3.14 1.54
C VAL A 7 8.18 2.21 0.53
N CYS A 8 9.17 2.71 -0.22
CA CYS A 8 10.00 1.87 -1.07
C CYS A 8 11.10 1.20 -0.24
N PHE A 9 11.08 -0.13 -0.11
CA PHE A 9 12.08 -0.84 0.69
C PHE A 9 13.48 -0.86 0.04
N ILE A 10 13.58 -0.61 -1.26
CA ILE A 10 14.86 -0.54 -2.00
C ILE A 10 15.53 0.82 -1.77
N THR A 11 14.85 1.90 -2.11
CA THR A 11 15.42 3.27 -2.09
C THR A 11 15.21 4.00 -0.76
N LYS A 12 14.34 3.48 0.11
CA LYS A 12 13.86 4.14 1.34
C LYS A 12 13.07 5.43 1.09
N ALA A 13 12.64 5.66 -0.15
CA ALA A 13 11.74 6.78 -0.47
C ALA A 13 10.38 6.59 0.23
N VAL A 14 9.84 7.68 0.77
CA VAL A 14 8.54 7.72 1.43
C VAL A 14 7.63 8.68 0.67
N HIS A 15 6.49 8.18 0.22
CA HIS A 15 5.43 8.97 -0.40
C HIS A 15 4.23 9.02 0.55
N VAL A 16 3.64 10.21 0.69
CA VAL A 16 2.67 10.54 1.74
C VAL A 16 1.50 11.27 1.10
N GLU A 17 0.29 10.76 1.32
CA GLU A 17 -0.96 11.31 0.80
C GLU A 17 -1.96 11.56 1.93
N PHE A 18 -2.71 12.65 1.84
CA PHE A 18 -3.73 12.98 2.84
C PHE A 18 -5.06 12.31 2.50
N ALA A 19 -5.58 11.53 3.44
CA ALA A 19 -6.81 10.76 3.27
C ALA A 19 -7.95 11.32 4.13
N SER A 20 -9.15 11.40 3.54
CA SER A 20 -10.39 11.75 4.24
C SER A 20 -10.81 10.70 5.25
N ASP A 21 -10.61 9.42 4.91
CA ASP A 21 -11.07 8.24 5.64
C ASP A 21 -10.11 7.05 5.44
N LEU A 22 -10.44 5.93 6.08
CA LEU A 22 -9.72 4.65 5.98
C LEU A 22 -10.46 3.64 5.12
N THR A 23 -11.17 4.07 4.07
CA THR A 23 -11.89 3.15 3.19
C THR A 23 -10.96 2.51 2.15
N THR A 24 -11.42 1.39 1.59
CA THR A 24 -10.74 0.70 0.48
C THR A 24 -10.66 1.60 -0.75
N GLU A 25 -11.75 2.31 -1.04
CA GLU A 25 -11.91 3.21 -2.17
C GLU A 25 -10.89 4.34 -2.11
N THR A 26 -10.78 4.99 -0.94
CA THR A 26 -9.79 6.05 -0.69
C THR A 26 -8.36 5.53 -0.87
N PHE A 27 -8.04 4.34 -0.35
CA PHE A 27 -6.71 3.75 -0.57
C PHE A 27 -6.42 3.50 -2.07
N LEU A 28 -7.35 2.90 -2.80
CA LEU A 28 -7.19 2.58 -4.22
C LEU A 28 -7.00 3.84 -5.08
N ALA A 29 -7.63 4.96 -4.70
CA ALA A 29 -7.48 6.24 -5.36
C ALA A 29 -6.03 6.76 -5.29
N PHE A 30 -5.31 6.53 -4.19
CA PHE A 30 -3.89 6.87 -4.05
C PHE A 30 -2.95 5.82 -4.63
N PHE A 31 -3.31 4.54 -4.49
CA PHE A 31 -2.47 3.43 -4.94
C PHE A 31 -2.32 3.38 -6.47
N LYS A 32 -3.39 3.64 -7.23
CA LYS A 32 -3.36 3.61 -8.70
C LYS A 32 -2.33 4.59 -9.31
N PRO A 33 -2.35 5.89 -8.97
CA PRO A 33 -1.32 6.82 -9.43
C PRO A 33 0.08 6.47 -8.94
N PHE A 34 0.21 6.00 -7.69
CA PHE A 34 1.50 5.63 -7.09
C PHE A 34 2.21 4.52 -7.88
N VAL A 35 1.48 3.49 -8.30
CA VAL A 35 2.02 2.38 -9.11
C VAL A 35 2.22 2.80 -10.58
N GLY A 36 1.45 3.78 -11.05
CA GLY A 36 1.49 4.26 -12.42
C GLY A 36 0.93 3.25 -13.44
N PRO A 37 0.84 3.63 -14.72
CA PRO A 37 0.20 2.81 -15.76
C PRO A 37 0.94 1.51 -16.11
N THR A 38 2.26 1.47 -15.92
CA THR A 38 3.16 0.36 -16.30
C THR A 38 3.56 -0.51 -15.12
N GLY A 39 2.86 -0.39 -13.99
CA GLY A 39 3.23 -0.85 -12.65
C GLY A 39 4.12 -2.07 -12.54
N LYS A 40 5.44 -1.88 -12.55
CA LYS A 40 6.38 -2.92 -12.10
C LYS A 40 6.57 -2.82 -10.59
N LEU A 41 5.51 -3.12 -9.85
CA LEU A 41 5.64 -3.36 -8.41
C LEU A 41 5.97 -4.85 -8.21
N ILE A 42 7.13 -5.14 -7.60
CA ILE A 42 7.64 -6.51 -7.48
C ILE A 42 7.13 -7.19 -6.20
N GLU A 43 6.84 -6.43 -5.15
CA GLU A 43 6.27 -6.97 -3.91
C GLU A 43 5.59 -5.85 -3.11
N LEU A 44 4.37 -6.08 -2.65
CA LEU A 44 3.63 -5.17 -1.78
C LEU A 44 3.44 -5.80 -0.41
N GLY A 45 3.79 -5.06 0.65
CA GLY A 45 3.55 -5.44 2.03
C GLY A 45 2.52 -4.51 2.68
N SER A 46 1.56 -5.07 3.41
CA SER A 46 0.66 -4.30 4.28
C SER A 46 0.28 -5.09 5.52
N ASP A 47 -0.38 -4.42 6.47
CA ASP A 47 -1.12 -5.14 7.51
C ASP A 47 -2.44 -5.72 6.97
N CYS A 48 -3.12 -6.50 7.81
CA CYS A 48 -4.46 -7.04 7.57
C CYS A 48 -5.60 -6.03 7.81
N GLY A 49 -5.35 -4.72 7.74
CA GLY A 49 -6.38 -3.69 7.81
C GLY A 49 -7.47 -3.92 6.76
N THR A 50 -8.73 -3.67 7.12
CA THR A 50 -9.89 -4.00 6.28
C THR A 50 -9.87 -3.28 4.92
N ASN A 51 -9.34 -2.06 4.89
CA ASN A 51 -9.08 -1.28 3.68
C ASN A 51 -8.10 -1.97 2.72
N PHE A 52 -7.01 -2.54 3.25
CA PHE A 52 -6.02 -3.25 2.44
C PHE A 52 -6.53 -4.63 2.00
N VAL A 53 -7.27 -5.33 2.87
CA VAL A 53 -7.94 -6.59 2.52
C VAL A 53 -8.92 -6.39 1.37
N GLY A 54 -9.77 -5.36 1.45
CA GLY A 54 -10.68 -4.98 0.37
C GLY A 54 -9.94 -4.62 -0.91
N ALA A 55 -8.88 -3.81 -0.81
CA ALA A 55 -8.09 -3.38 -1.96
C ALA A 55 -7.43 -4.57 -2.67
N LYS A 56 -6.85 -5.51 -1.92
CA LYS A 56 -6.27 -6.73 -2.47
C LYS A 56 -7.29 -7.57 -3.23
N HIS A 57 -8.53 -7.65 -2.73
CA HIS A 57 -9.62 -8.34 -3.44
C HIS A 57 -9.99 -7.63 -4.76
N ILE A 58 -10.18 -6.31 -4.71
CA ILE A 58 -10.55 -5.52 -5.90
C ILE A 58 -9.44 -5.57 -6.96
N LEU A 59 -8.17 -5.43 -6.58
CA LEU A 59 -7.06 -5.52 -7.53
C LEU A 59 -6.99 -6.90 -8.19
N LYS A 60 -7.29 -7.98 -7.46
CA LYS A 60 -7.36 -9.33 -8.03
C LYS A 60 -8.46 -9.46 -9.09
N LEU A 61 -9.60 -8.79 -8.90
CA LEU A 61 -10.68 -8.76 -9.91
C LEU A 61 -10.27 -7.94 -11.14
N TRP A 62 -9.65 -6.79 -10.94
CA TRP A 62 -9.15 -5.97 -12.05
C TRP A 62 -8.04 -6.67 -12.84
N CYS A 63 -7.18 -7.44 -12.17
CA CYS A 63 -6.26 -8.37 -12.82
C CYS A 63 -6.99 -9.32 -13.78
N SER A 64 -8.04 -9.98 -13.32
CA SER A 64 -8.75 -10.95 -14.15
C SER A 64 -9.46 -10.34 -15.37
N GLU A 65 -9.92 -9.09 -15.26
CA GLU A 65 -10.64 -8.41 -16.36
C GLU A 65 -9.71 -7.58 -17.27
N ALA A 66 -8.64 -6.99 -16.71
CA ALA A 66 -7.71 -6.11 -17.42
C ALA A 66 -6.34 -6.81 -17.61
N ILE A 67 -6.27 -7.64 -18.65
CA ILE A 67 -5.10 -8.43 -19.04
C ILE A 67 -3.80 -7.59 -19.09
N ARG A 68 -3.87 -6.31 -19.47
CA ARG A 68 -2.68 -5.44 -19.61
C ARG A 68 -2.07 -5.03 -18.27
N TRP A 69 -2.91 -4.69 -17.28
CA TRP A 69 -2.44 -4.44 -15.91
C TRP A 69 -1.85 -5.72 -15.35
N CYS A 70 -2.52 -6.85 -15.57
CA CYS A 70 -2.05 -8.18 -15.20
C CYS A 70 -0.66 -8.50 -15.77
N LEU A 71 -0.43 -8.37 -17.08
CA LEU A 71 0.86 -8.70 -17.71
C LEU A 71 2.02 -7.82 -17.21
N ASP A 72 1.76 -6.54 -16.92
CA ASP A 72 2.76 -5.64 -16.35
C ASP A 72 2.97 -5.87 -14.84
N ASN A 73 1.93 -6.35 -14.14
CA ASN A 73 1.87 -6.58 -12.69
C ASN A 73 1.88 -8.07 -12.32
N GLU A 74 2.23 -8.99 -13.23
CA GLU A 74 2.29 -10.45 -13.01
C GLU A 74 3.30 -10.81 -11.91
N GLY A 75 4.08 -9.82 -11.45
CA GLY A 75 4.97 -9.88 -10.30
C GLY A 75 4.47 -9.21 -9.02
N VAL A 76 3.28 -8.61 -8.92
CA VAL A 76 2.84 -7.96 -7.66
C VAL A 76 2.44 -9.02 -6.63
N ILE A 77 3.42 -9.47 -5.87
CA ILE A 77 3.19 -10.35 -4.72
C ILE A 77 2.71 -9.47 -3.56
N TRP A 78 1.40 -9.44 -3.27
CA TRP A 78 0.88 -8.75 -2.08
C TRP A 78 0.89 -9.68 -0.85
N LYS A 79 1.89 -9.50 0.01
CA LYS A 79 2.00 -10.18 1.30
C LYS A 79 1.33 -9.35 2.40
N MET A 80 0.41 -9.97 3.13
CA MET A 80 -0.16 -9.37 4.33
C MET A 80 0.51 -9.99 5.54
N ASN A 81 0.71 -9.18 6.59
CA ASN A 81 1.23 -9.71 7.84
C ASN A 81 0.27 -10.80 8.38
N VAL A 82 0.82 -11.79 9.07
CA VAL A 82 -0.03 -12.66 9.88
C VAL A 82 -0.65 -11.80 10.99
N PRO A 83 -1.94 -12.01 11.33
CA PRO A 83 -2.56 -11.32 12.45
C PRO A 83 -1.66 -11.46 13.69
N SER A 84 -1.32 -10.33 14.30
CA SER A 84 -0.49 -10.26 15.52
C SER A 84 1.04 -10.46 15.37
N SER A 85 1.64 -10.38 14.18
CA SER A 85 3.11 -10.28 14.04
C SER A 85 3.55 -8.89 13.58
N PRO A 86 3.81 -7.95 14.52
CA PRO A 86 4.28 -6.60 14.22
C PRO A 86 5.72 -6.56 13.66
N HIS A 87 6.50 -7.64 13.82
CA HIS A 87 7.94 -7.61 13.50
C HIS A 87 8.29 -7.55 12.00
N PHE A 88 7.32 -7.65 11.09
CA PHE A 88 7.54 -7.43 9.65
C PHE A 88 7.41 -5.94 9.25
N GLY A 89 7.09 -5.06 10.21
CA GLY A 89 6.70 -3.68 9.96
C GLY A 89 7.81 -2.63 9.89
N GLY A 90 9.04 -2.97 10.30
CA GLY A 90 10.01 -2.01 10.81
C GLY A 90 10.24 -0.72 10.00
N LEU A 91 10.27 -0.79 8.66
CA LEU A 91 10.49 0.39 7.82
C LEU A 91 9.26 1.31 7.70
N TRP A 92 8.07 0.73 7.52
CA TRP A 92 6.85 1.53 7.43
C TRP A 92 6.34 1.97 8.81
N GLU A 93 6.57 1.17 9.86
CA GLU A 93 6.35 1.59 11.26
C GLU A 93 7.25 2.77 11.65
N ALA A 94 8.53 2.73 11.24
CA ALA A 94 9.45 3.85 11.46
C ALA A 94 9.00 5.11 10.70
N ALA A 95 8.48 4.96 9.47
CA ALA A 95 7.94 6.07 8.70
C ALA A 95 6.70 6.68 9.39
N VAL A 96 5.76 5.84 9.85
CA VAL A 96 4.58 6.28 10.63
C VAL A 96 5.02 7.04 11.89
N LYS A 97 5.94 6.47 12.67
CA LYS A 97 6.43 7.08 13.91
C LYS A 97 7.14 8.41 13.67
N SER A 98 7.97 8.49 12.63
CA SER A 98 8.67 9.74 12.26
C SER A 98 7.68 10.82 11.86
N MET A 99 6.61 10.45 11.17
CA MET A 99 5.56 11.38 10.79
C MET A 99 4.78 11.92 11.99
N SER A 100 4.49 11.08 13.00
CA SER A 100 3.86 11.52 14.24
C SER A 100 4.73 12.55 14.98
N ILE A 101 6.05 12.36 15.02
CA ILE A 101 6.99 13.33 15.63
C ILE A 101 6.95 14.68 14.90
N ILE A 102 6.91 14.68 13.56
CA ILE A 102 6.82 15.92 12.77
C ILE A 102 5.51 16.68 13.06
N ARG A 103 4.44 15.97 13.43
CA ARG A 103 3.16 16.60 13.82
C ARG A 103 3.17 17.19 15.24
N GLY A 104 4.24 17.00 16.02
CA GLY A 104 4.41 17.63 17.33
C GLY A 104 3.57 17.00 18.45
N GLU A 105 3.30 15.70 18.37
CA GLU A 105 2.76 14.90 19.48
C GLU A 105 3.88 14.27 20.32
#